data_AF-A0A9E3VKT4-F1
#
_entry.id   AF-A0A9E3VKT4-F1
#
_cell.length_a   1.000
_cell.length_b   1.000
_cell.length_c   1.000
_cell.angle_alpha   90.00
_cell.angle_beta   90.00
_cell.angle_gamma   90.00
#
_symmetry.space_group_name_H-M   'P 1'
#
loop_
_entity.id
_entity.type
_entity.pdbx_description
1 polymer ?
#
loop_
_entity_poly.entity_id
_entity_poly.type
_entity_poly.pdbx_seq_one_letter_code
_entity_poly.pdbx_strand_id
1 'polypeptide(L)'
;MKYHMPIAVLLTVSICKAQLVQNIYFANAGSVPCAADSGMTVTGYHDWLFYQTLNDQWDGPKDSSICISVIQIPFSGCKIALNQIDPERRLFIVSRFDTLPSCYLSPHGVFNLPLTVAGTGNFIIELGMDSAGPLSYTIARTEIPDSTYTGVDYREQKTAINFVDSSGYNWDNVTYNTCLASEKFDEQYLRQVIAALKFSEAEDGDTLLLLLFGTDYMNYPSTYSDIIVPASGSDYVTTIGDIFNPTLIIYDAATYPSAGHIDEALITPSPNPDTIAHMTIYNEGTSSLILEPFTTLRAAEVNGQPGVYHTYTLVNNGGEICANFIEVIFHQGDEFRFEGGEINLNASPSCFRFMNGATLRINSGSELNYGGSNNSGILLLNDDANLIIESGATLNVWNRMMLREEHPEEGAKQFYMSLEPGTTLRFMPGSHLTNLYSADNSIKLNIFMNGGTLDDDNLSGADKALINRIYDQQSLLDGVSVFPNPVATEASVVSNKLISEAALFDVLGQLVSHEEVNAKKMQLEMYNQSAGIYFLRLKTESGIITRKIQKL
;
A
#
# COMPACT_ATOMS: atom_id res chain seq x y z
N MET A 1 -46.82 -29.73 35.43
CA MET A 1 -46.48 -28.49 36.18
C MET A 1 -44.96 -28.41 36.23
N LYS A 2 -44.39 -27.36 35.61
CA LYS A 2 -42.99 -26.87 35.70
C LYS A 2 -41.85 -27.90 35.74
N TYR A 3 -41.29 -28.21 34.56
CA TYR A 3 -39.91 -28.69 34.44
C TYR A 3 -38.97 -27.48 34.54
N HIS A 4 -38.24 -27.38 35.65
CA HIS A 4 -37.10 -26.47 35.76
C HIS A 4 -35.87 -27.15 35.14
N MET A 5 -35.52 -26.74 33.93
CA MET A 5 -34.26 -27.11 33.30
C MET A 5 -33.21 -26.10 33.77
N PRO A 6 -32.13 -26.51 34.45
CA PRO A 6 -31.06 -25.60 34.80
C PRO A 6 -30.30 -25.28 33.51
N ILE A 7 -30.41 -24.04 33.05
CA ILE A 7 -29.51 -23.47 32.05
C ILE A 7 -28.16 -23.34 32.76
N ALA A 8 -27.34 -24.39 32.68
CA ALA A 8 -25.91 -24.27 32.91
C ALA A 8 -25.37 -23.48 31.71
N VAL A 9 -25.22 -22.16 31.89
CA VAL A 9 -24.37 -21.36 31.02
C VAL A 9 -22.95 -21.86 31.28
N LEU A 10 -22.53 -22.88 30.51
CA LEU A 10 -21.12 -23.21 30.37
C LEU A 10 -20.51 -22.01 29.64
N LEU A 11 -20.11 -21.00 30.41
CA LEU A 11 -19.05 -20.09 30.01
C LEU A 11 -17.78 -20.94 29.93
N THR A 12 -17.65 -21.73 28.86
CA THR A 12 -16.33 -22.09 28.35
C THR A 12 -15.75 -20.78 27.87
N VAL A 13 -15.17 -20.03 28.81
CA VAL A 13 -14.08 -19.13 28.48
C VAL A 13 -13.04 -20.09 27.94
N SER A 14 -13.06 -20.33 26.62
CA SER A 14 -11.87 -20.72 25.90
C SER A 14 -10.91 -19.56 26.16
N ILE A 15 -10.19 -19.65 27.28
CA ILE A 15 -8.99 -18.86 27.53
C ILE A 15 -8.05 -19.36 26.44
N CYS A 16 -8.23 -18.79 25.25
CA CYS A 16 -7.41 -19.08 24.11
C CYS A 16 -5.98 -18.84 24.59
N LYS A 17 -5.09 -19.77 24.28
CA LYS A 17 -3.69 -19.75 24.70
C LYS A 17 -2.88 -18.61 24.04
N ALA A 18 -3.54 -17.52 23.64
CA ALA A 18 -2.87 -16.26 23.35
C ALA A 18 -2.36 -15.71 24.69
N GLN A 19 -1.15 -16.13 25.08
CA GLN A 19 -0.42 -15.46 26.14
C GLN A 19 -0.12 -14.07 25.62
N LEU A 20 -0.92 -13.07 26.05
CA LEU A 20 -0.63 -11.67 25.78
C LEU A 20 0.83 -11.40 26.17
N VAL A 21 1.50 -10.57 25.38
CA VAL A 21 2.79 -9.94 25.75
C VAL A 21 2.71 -9.54 27.22
N GLN A 22 3.62 -10.03 28.06
CA GLN A 22 3.50 -9.70 29.47
C GLN A 22 3.60 -8.20 29.67
N ASN A 23 2.75 -7.70 30.55
CA ASN A 23 2.76 -6.30 30.93
C ASN A 23 2.48 -5.30 29.77
N ILE A 24 1.54 -5.61 28.86
CA ILE A 24 1.14 -4.71 27.74
C ILE A 24 0.74 -3.30 28.17
N TYR A 25 0.31 -3.13 29.42
CA TYR A 25 -0.10 -1.85 30.02
C TYR A 25 0.98 -1.22 30.89
N PHE A 26 2.22 -1.72 30.85
CA PHE A 26 3.35 -1.20 31.61
C PHE A 26 3.00 -0.99 33.11
N ALA A 27 2.36 -1.99 33.72
CA ALA A 27 2.12 -2.11 35.14
C ALA A 27 3.40 -2.51 35.92
N ASN A 28 3.46 -2.15 37.20
CA ASN A 28 4.51 -2.57 38.13
C ASN A 28 5.93 -2.13 37.70
N ALA A 29 6.17 -0.83 37.58
CA ALA A 29 7.52 -0.34 37.39
C ALA A 29 8.37 -0.64 38.63
N GLY A 30 9.65 -0.93 38.42
CA GLY A 30 10.61 -1.25 39.46
C GLY A 30 12.00 -0.74 39.11
N SER A 31 12.93 -0.94 40.03
CA SER A 31 14.35 -0.66 39.79
C SER A 31 14.93 -1.75 38.90
N VAL A 32 15.32 -1.39 37.67
CA VAL A 32 15.93 -2.30 36.70
C VAL A 32 17.32 -1.80 36.30
N PRO A 33 18.27 -2.69 35.92
CA PRO A 33 19.54 -2.24 35.36
C PRO A 33 19.30 -1.43 34.08
N CYS A 34 20.10 -0.39 33.86
CA CYS A 34 20.06 0.34 32.61
C CYS A 34 20.43 -0.60 31.44
N ALA A 35 19.75 -0.45 30.31
CA ALA A 35 19.87 -1.35 29.15
C ALA A 35 21.30 -1.42 28.57
N ALA A 36 22.08 -0.35 28.73
CA ALA A 36 23.42 -0.17 28.18
C ALA A 36 24.54 -0.18 29.25
N ASP A 37 24.20 -0.06 30.54
CA ASP A 37 25.15 -0.11 31.66
C ASP A 37 24.51 -0.81 32.88
N SER A 38 24.96 -2.04 33.16
CA SER A 38 24.43 -2.82 34.29
C SER A 38 24.88 -2.32 35.67
N GLY A 39 25.85 -1.39 35.73
CA GLY A 39 26.28 -0.73 36.95
C GLY A 39 25.33 0.39 37.41
N MET A 40 24.40 0.81 36.54
CA MET A 40 23.39 1.81 36.86
C MET A 40 21.99 1.19 36.90
N THR A 41 21.12 1.75 37.73
CA THR A 41 19.71 1.35 37.81
C THR A 41 18.80 2.51 37.49
N VAL A 42 17.72 2.25 36.75
CA VAL A 42 16.67 3.19 36.41
C VAL A 42 15.31 2.66 36.88
N THR A 43 14.29 3.52 36.89
CA THR A 43 12.91 3.03 37.01
C THR A 43 12.48 2.52 35.65
N GLY A 44 12.03 1.28 35.56
CA GLY A 44 11.66 0.61 34.31
C GLY A 44 10.81 -0.63 34.57
N TYR A 45 10.71 -1.50 33.57
CA TYR A 45 9.96 -2.75 33.67
C TYR A 45 10.89 -3.92 33.37
N HIS A 46 10.73 -5.03 34.08
CA HIS A 46 11.60 -6.20 33.85
C HIS A 46 11.46 -6.77 32.44
N ASP A 47 10.24 -6.72 31.88
CA ASP A 47 9.89 -7.29 30.58
C ASP A 47 10.04 -6.29 29.42
N TRP A 48 10.58 -5.09 29.68
CA TRP A 48 10.76 -4.07 28.64
C TRP A 48 12.11 -3.37 28.73
N LEU A 49 12.61 -2.94 27.59
CA LEU A 49 13.83 -2.18 27.42
C LEU A 49 13.54 -0.86 26.72
N PHE A 50 14.21 0.19 27.21
CA PHE A 50 14.20 1.52 26.61
C PHE A 50 15.65 1.94 26.40
N TYR A 51 16.06 2.17 25.15
CA TYR A 51 17.44 2.55 24.84
C TYR A 51 17.56 3.25 23.48
N GLN A 52 18.74 3.81 23.24
CA GLN A 52 19.20 4.23 21.92
C GLN A 52 20.48 3.48 21.56
N THR A 53 20.77 3.38 20.27
CA THR A 53 22.00 2.75 19.78
C THR A 53 22.90 3.77 19.09
N LEU A 54 24.18 3.45 18.95
CA LEU A 54 25.18 4.35 18.35
C LEU A 54 25.06 4.43 16.82
N ASN A 55 24.46 3.42 16.19
CA ASN A 55 24.28 3.32 14.74
C ASN A 55 22.81 3.46 14.30
N ASP A 56 21.94 3.82 15.23
CA ASP A 56 20.50 4.00 15.01
C ASP A 56 19.77 2.75 14.45
N GLN A 57 20.31 1.56 14.75
CA GLN A 57 19.68 0.27 14.48
C GLN A 57 19.27 -0.39 15.80
N TRP A 58 18.13 -1.07 15.84
CA TRP A 58 17.58 -1.63 17.07
C TRP A 58 18.50 -2.71 17.70
N ASP A 59 19.20 -3.48 16.86
CA ASP A 59 20.14 -4.53 17.26
C ASP A 59 21.59 -4.02 17.40
N GLY A 60 21.80 -2.71 17.24
CA GLY A 60 23.11 -2.08 17.28
C GLY A 60 23.74 -1.96 18.67
N PRO A 61 25.00 -1.49 18.74
CA PRO A 61 25.65 -1.18 20.01
C PRO A 61 24.87 -0.12 20.77
N LYS A 62 24.38 -0.47 21.96
CA LYS A 62 23.62 0.45 22.82
C LYS A 62 24.52 1.58 23.32
N ASP A 63 23.95 2.78 23.42
CA ASP A 63 24.64 3.95 23.95
C ASP A 63 24.68 3.90 25.48
N SER A 64 25.84 3.56 26.05
CA SER A 64 26.03 3.49 27.50
C SER A 64 26.03 4.84 28.21
N SER A 65 26.05 5.95 27.48
CA SER A 65 25.92 7.29 28.07
C SER A 65 24.47 7.68 28.35
N ILE A 66 23.50 6.93 27.82
CA ILE A 66 22.07 7.22 27.92
C ILE A 66 21.37 6.11 28.71
N CYS A 67 20.72 6.49 29.82
CA CYS A 67 19.91 5.59 30.63
C CYS A 67 18.52 6.17 30.84
N ILE A 68 17.57 5.58 30.13
CA ILE A 68 16.19 6.07 30.06
C ILE A 68 15.39 5.52 31.22
N SER A 69 14.91 6.40 32.09
CA SER A 69 13.98 6.07 33.16
C SER A 69 12.55 6.39 32.73
N VAL A 70 11.62 5.54 33.15
CA VAL A 70 10.18 5.74 32.94
C VAL A 70 9.50 6.24 34.20
N ILE A 71 8.38 6.94 34.04
CA ILE A 71 7.45 7.31 35.11
C ILE A 71 6.19 6.45 34.92
N GLN A 72 5.91 5.58 35.87
CA GLN A 72 4.70 4.75 35.81
C GLN A 72 3.45 5.62 35.91
N ILE A 73 2.49 5.42 35.02
CA ILE A 73 1.13 5.92 35.20
C ILE A 73 0.28 4.76 35.73
N PRO A 74 -0.34 4.89 36.92
CA PRO A 74 -1.25 3.87 37.42
C PRO A 74 -2.34 3.57 36.39
N PHE A 75 -2.43 2.30 35.98
CA PHE A 75 -3.47 1.76 35.08
C PHE A 75 -3.48 2.30 33.65
N SER A 76 -2.46 3.05 33.21
CA SER A 76 -2.49 3.72 31.91
C SER A 76 -1.12 3.81 31.24
N GLY A 77 -0.24 2.84 31.46
CA GLY A 77 1.04 2.79 30.77
C GLY A 77 2.19 3.52 31.46
N CYS A 78 3.12 4.07 30.68
CA CYS A 78 4.31 4.74 31.20
C CYS A 78 4.63 6.04 30.45
N LYS A 79 5.28 6.99 31.13
CA LYS A 79 5.84 8.20 30.51
C LYS A 79 7.34 8.12 30.40
N ILE A 80 7.88 8.66 29.33
CA ILE A 80 9.30 8.85 29.07
C ILE A 80 9.52 10.34 28.87
N ALA A 81 10.33 10.98 29.71
CA ALA A 81 10.77 12.35 29.46
C ALA A 81 11.75 12.35 28.28
N LEU A 82 11.47 13.14 27.24
CA LEU A 82 12.24 13.13 25.99
C LEU A 82 13.59 13.84 26.11
N ASN A 83 13.79 14.66 27.15
CA ASN A 83 15.12 15.20 27.44
C ASN A 83 16.14 14.16 27.96
N GLN A 84 15.71 12.92 28.17
CA GLN A 84 16.61 11.79 28.46
C GLN A 84 17.18 11.13 27.20
N ILE A 85 16.72 11.51 26.01
CA ILE A 85 17.14 10.90 24.74
C ILE A 85 17.81 11.93 23.84
N ASP A 86 18.57 11.44 22.88
CA ASP A 86 19.06 12.21 21.74
C ASP A 86 18.01 12.17 20.61
N PRO A 87 17.30 13.27 20.29
CA PRO A 87 16.24 13.26 19.28
C PRO A 87 16.77 12.95 17.87
N GLU A 88 18.08 13.09 17.63
CA GLU A 88 18.69 12.72 16.36
C GLU A 88 18.75 11.21 16.15
N ARG A 89 18.42 10.40 17.16
CA ARG A 89 18.37 8.94 17.08
C ARG A 89 17.03 8.40 17.54
N ARG A 90 16.68 7.22 17.05
CA ARG A 90 15.47 6.50 17.40
C ARG A 90 15.53 6.07 18.86
N LEU A 91 14.42 6.24 19.55
CA LEU A 91 14.11 5.56 20.80
C LEU A 91 13.65 4.15 20.47
N PHE A 92 14.35 3.13 20.98
CA PHE A 92 13.94 1.74 20.89
C PHE A 92 13.22 1.31 22.17
N ILE A 93 11.98 0.84 21.99
CA ILE A 93 11.14 0.23 23.03
C ILE A 93 11.00 -1.25 22.68
N VAL A 94 11.59 -2.12 23.48
CA VAL A 94 11.74 -3.55 23.12
C VAL A 94 11.21 -4.44 24.21
N SER A 95 10.31 -5.37 23.87
CA SER A 95 9.86 -6.39 24.83
C SER A 95 10.97 -7.43 25.09
N ARG A 96 10.96 -7.98 26.30
CA ARG A 96 11.83 -9.07 26.76
C ARG A 96 10.97 -10.30 27.06
N PHE A 97 11.11 -11.34 26.24
CA PHE A 97 10.51 -12.66 26.50
C PHE A 97 11.56 -13.72 26.89
N ASP A 98 12.79 -13.31 27.20
CA ASP A 98 13.90 -14.19 27.54
C ASP A 98 13.73 -14.94 28.88
N THR A 99 12.87 -14.46 29.78
CA THR A 99 12.65 -15.07 31.10
C THR A 99 11.34 -15.87 31.23
N LEU A 100 10.52 -15.96 30.18
CA LEU A 100 9.14 -16.45 30.25
C LEU A 100 8.79 -17.37 29.06
N PRO A 101 7.74 -18.21 29.15
CA PRO A 101 7.26 -18.93 27.99
C PRO A 101 6.88 -17.89 26.92
N SER A 102 7.52 -18.01 25.76
CA SER A 102 7.31 -17.12 24.64
C SER A 102 5.85 -17.14 24.17
N CYS A 103 5.39 -16.02 23.60
CA CYS A 103 4.03 -15.91 23.11
C CYS A 103 3.85 -16.84 21.91
N TYR A 104 3.16 -17.95 22.11
CA TYR A 104 2.86 -18.93 21.06
C TYR A 104 1.95 -18.30 20.01
N LEU A 105 2.36 -18.36 18.74
CA LEU A 105 1.49 -18.00 17.61
C LEU A 105 0.95 -19.30 17.01
N SER A 106 -0.37 -19.44 16.98
CA SER A 106 -1.01 -20.57 16.30
C SER A 106 -0.69 -20.53 14.80
N PRO A 107 -0.44 -21.67 14.13
CA PRO A 107 -0.30 -21.73 12.68
C PRO A 107 -1.45 -21.03 11.97
N HIS A 108 -1.16 -20.31 10.88
CA HIS A 108 -2.18 -19.59 10.09
C HIS A 108 -3.07 -18.65 10.93
N GLY A 109 -2.55 -18.14 12.03
CA GLY A 109 -3.18 -17.11 12.85
C GLY A 109 -2.96 -15.72 12.28
N VAL A 110 -3.91 -14.85 12.57
CA VAL A 110 -3.82 -13.42 12.31
C VAL A 110 -3.82 -12.69 13.64
N PHE A 111 -2.85 -11.80 13.82
CA PHE A 111 -2.62 -11.07 15.06
C PHE A 111 -2.57 -9.58 14.73
N ASN A 112 -3.01 -8.75 15.67
CA ASN A 112 -2.76 -7.32 15.65
C ASN A 112 -1.58 -7.00 16.55
N LEU A 113 -0.75 -6.06 16.14
CA LEU A 113 0.31 -5.47 16.97
C LEU A 113 -0.06 -4.04 17.36
N PRO A 114 -1.01 -3.83 18.29
CA PRO A 114 -1.35 -2.49 18.72
C PRO A 114 -0.15 -1.85 19.42
N LEU A 115 0.23 -0.65 19.01
CA LEU A 115 0.89 0.26 19.93
C LEU A 115 0.21 1.62 19.91
N THR A 116 0.07 2.16 21.12
CA THR A 116 -0.64 3.41 21.36
C THR A 116 0.31 4.35 22.07
N VAL A 117 0.68 5.41 21.36
CA VAL A 117 1.50 6.52 21.87
C VAL A 117 0.64 7.76 22.03
N ALA A 118 0.99 8.58 23.01
CA ALA A 118 0.47 9.92 23.20
C ALA A 118 1.61 10.82 23.68
N GLY A 119 1.42 12.13 23.68
CA GLY A 119 2.46 13.08 24.08
C GLY A 119 1.91 14.23 24.90
N THR A 120 2.77 14.82 25.74
CA THR A 120 2.58 16.19 26.22
C THR A 120 3.82 16.98 25.88
N GLY A 121 3.69 18.08 25.15
CA GLY A 121 4.85 18.82 24.66
C GLY A 121 4.69 19.29 23.22
N ASN A 122 5.77 19.82 22.66
CA ASN A 122 5.85 20.26 21.27
C ASN A 122 6.81 19.39 20.46
N PHE A 123 6.64 18.07 20.51
CA PHE A 123 7.43 17.15 19.69
C PHE A 123 6.57 16.51 18.60
N ILE A 124 7.22 16.07 17.53
CA ILE A 124 6.58 15.32 16.45
C ILE A 124 7.29 13.97 16.34
N ILE A 125 6.52 12.88 16.29
CA ILE A 125 7.07 11.57 15.90
C ILE A 125 7.22 11.58 14.38
N GLU A 126 8.44 11.44 13.90
CA GLU A 126 8.71 11.48 12.46
C GLU A 126 8.19 10.21 11.79
N LEU A 127 7.38 10.43 10.76
CA LEU A 127 6.84 9.41 9.88
C LEU A 127 7.44 9.54 8.49
N GLY A 128 7.32 8.48 7.71
CA GLY A 128 7.87 8.42 6.35
C GLY A 128 9.09 7.52 6.24
N MET A 129 9.78 7.63 5.11
CA MET A 129 10.99 6.89 4.80
C MET A 129 12.14 7.83 4.51
N ASP A 130 13.34 7.40 4.90
CA ASP A 130 14.61 7.91 4.40
C ASP A 130 15.29 6.85 3.52
N SER A 131 16.54 7.09 3.12
CA SER A 131 17.33 6.13 2.34
C SER A 131 17.63 4.81 3.07
N ALA A 132 17.55 4.79 4.40
CA ALA A 132 17.76 3.62 5.26
C ALA A 132 16.44 2.89 5.63
N GLY A 133 15.28 3.45 5.29
CA GLY A 133 13.97 2.86 5.50
C GLY A 133 13.06 3.76 6.36
N PRO A 134 12.09 3.21 7.10
CA PRO A 134 11.10 4.03 7.77
C PRO A 134 11.69 4.80 8.94
N LEU A 135 11.32 6.07 9.12
CA LEU A 135 11.77 6.92 10.23
C LEU A 135 11.28 6.36 11.57
N SER A 136 9.99 6.03 11.67
CA SER A 136 9.42 5.30 12.81
C SER A 136 8.76 4.00 12.36
N TYR A 137 8.98 2.92 13.12
CA TYR A 137 8.50 1.58 12.76
C TYR A 137 8.34 0.66 13.96
N THR A 138 7.57 -0.41 13.79
CA THR A 138 7.53 -1.56 14.67
C THR A 138 8.23 -2.77 14.04
N ILE A 139 8.69 -3.71 14.85
CA ILE A 139 9.14 -5.03 14.41
C ILE A 139 8.46 -6.08 15.28
N ALA A 140 7.79 -7.06 14.67
CA ALA A 140 7.52 -8.34 15.31
C ALA A 140 8.59 -9.34 14.90
N ARG A 141 9.31 -9.86 15.89
CA ARG A 141 10.34 -10.88 15.71
C ARG A 141 9.80 -12.22 16.18
N THR A 142 9.51 -13.10 15.23
CA THR A 142 8.94 -14.43 15.47
C THR A 142 10.04 -15.47 15.30
N GLU A 143 10.23 -16.31 16.31
CA GLU A 143 11.04 -17.52 16.19
C GLU A 143 10.23 -18.59 15.48
N ILE A 144 10.81 -19.17 14.44
CA ILE A 144 10.25 -20.24 13.63
C ILE A 144 11.30 -21.37 13.50
N PRO A 145 10.92 -22.58 13.08
CA PRO A 145 11.89 -23.59 12.71
C PRO A 145 12.75 -23.12 11.55
N ASP A 146 14.03 -23.50 11.54
CA ASP A 146 14.90 -23.27 10.38
C ASP A 146 14.52 -24.17 9.19
N SER A 147 15.10 -23.93 8.01
CA SER A 147 14.80 -24.71 6.81
C SER A 147 15.14 -26.20 6.90
N THR A 148 15.92 -26.61 7.90
CA THR A 148 16.24 -28.02 8.16
C THR A 148 15.34 -28.66 9.22
N TYR A 149 14.46 -27.89 9.86
CA TYR A 149 13.57 -28.31 10.95
C TYR A 149 14.31 -28.91 12.15
N THR A 150 15.58 -28.52 12.35
CA THR A 150 16.43 -29.00 13.46
C THR A 150 16.95 -27.87 14.34
N GLY A 151 16.83 -26.63 13.88
CA GLY A 151 17.19 -25.43 14.60
C GLY A 151 16.08 -24.40 14.55
N VAL A 152 16.46 -23.16 14.85
CA VAL A 152 15.55 -22.02 14.88
C VAL A 152 16.05 -20.95 13.93
N ASP A 153 15.11 -20.26 13.30
CA ASP A 153 15.31 -19.04 12.54
C ASP A 153 14.39 -17.93 13.08
N TYR A 154 14.64 -16.69 12.68
CA TYR A 154 13.85 -15.54 13.11
C TYR A 154 13.26 -14.81 11.92
N ARG A 155 11.93 -14.72 11.90
CA ARG A 155 11.19 -13.86 10.98
C ARG A 155 11.00 -12.49 11.60
N GLU A 156 11.50 -11.46 10.93
CA GLU A 156 11.27 -10.07 11.31
C GLU A 156 10.28 -9.43 10.35
N GLN A 157 9.12 -9.05 10.89
CA GLN A 157 8.13 -8.26 10.17
C GLN A 157 8.24 -6.82 10.64
N LYS A 158 8.95 -6.01 9.84
CA LYS A 158 9.18 -4.59 10.11
C LYS A 158 8.10 -3.75 9.44
N THR A 159 7.32 -3.04 10.23
CA THR A 159 6.19 -2.23 9.76
C THR A 159 6.34 -0.78 10.11
N ALA A 160 6.26 0.07 9.10
CA ALA A 160 6.38 1.49 9.29
C ALA A 160 5.10 2.05 9.92
N ILE A 161 5.23 2.91 10.92
CA ILE A 161 4.09 3.44 11.68
C ILE A 161 3.37 4.47 10.79
N ASN A 162 2.07 4.29 10.58
CA ASN A 162 1.17 5.28 9.97
C ASN A 162 0.24 5.84 11.04
N PHE A 163 0.05 7.15 11.07
CA PHE A 163 -0.89 7.77 12.00
C PHE A 163 -2.28 7.76 11.38
N VAL A 164 -3.23 7.16 12.09
CA VAL A 164 -4.66 7.40 11.86
C VAL A 164 -5.01 8.65 12.65
N ASP A 165 -5.39 9.72 11.96
CA ASP A 165 -5.76 11.01 12.55
C ASP A 165 -6.73 10.82 13.73
N SER A 166 -6.31 11.23 14.93
CA SER A 166 -7.15 11.21 16.12
C SER A 166 -8.15 12.35 16.04
N SER A 167 -9.25 12.10 15.31
CA SER A 167 -10.36 13.04 15.13
C SER A 167 -10.77 13.76 16.43
N GLY A 168 -10.26 14.99 16.61
CA GLY A 168 -10.85 16.06 17.42
C GLY A 168 -10.89 15.91 18.95
N TYR A 169 -10.24 14.92 19.56
CA TYR A 169 -10.06 14.89 21.02
C TYR A 169 -8.68 15.41 21.39
N ASN A 170 -8.60 16.37 22.33
CA ASN A 170 -7.39 17.02 22.86
C ASN A 170 -6.31 16.08 23.47
N TRP A 171 -6.45 14.77 23.29
CA TRP A 171 -5.51 13.74 23.67
C TRP A 171 -5.21 12.98 22.38
N ASP A 172 -4.15 13.37 21.68
CA ASP A 172 -3.72 12.74 20.43
C ASP A 172 -3.17 11.34 20.73
N ASN A 173 -4.06 10.42 21.09
CA ASN A 173 -3.75 9.02 21.21
C ASN A 173 -3.69 8.44 19.81
N VAL A 174 -2.52 7.96 19.44
CA VAL A 174 -2.28 7.41 18.12
C VAL A 174 -2.13 5.92 18.31
N THR A 175 -3.14 5.18 17.88
CA THR A 175 -3.12 3.72 17.86
C THR A 175 -2.80 3.24 16.47
N TYR A 176 -1.85 2.34 16.37
CA TYR A 176 -1.45 1.70 15.13
C TYR A 176 -1.67 0.21 15.26
N ASN A 177 -2.34 -0.33 14.25
CA ASN A 177 -2.55 -1.76 14.11
C ASN A 177 -1.80 -2.22 12.88
N THR A 178 -0.86 -3.13 13.07
CA THR A 178 -0.26 -3.90 12.00
C THR A 178 -0.87 -5.29 12.04
N CYS A 179 -1.38 -5.77 10.91
CA CYS A 179 -1.77 -7.17 10.81
C CYS A 179 -0.51 -8.01 10.69
N LEU A 180 -0.36 -8.99 11.58
CA LEU A 180 0.71 -9.98 11.61
C LEU A 180 0.08 -11.33 11.29
N ALA A 181 0.39 -11.90 10.13
CA ALA A 181 0.05 -13.29 9.83
C ALA A 181 1.21 -14.18 10.26
N SER A 182 0.91 -15.19 11.10
CA SER A 182 1.86 -16.24 11.45
C SER A 182 1.97 -17.26 10.33
N GLU A 183 3.12 -17.91 10.20
CA GLU A 183 3.37 -18.89 9.15
C GLU A 183 2.68 -20.25 9.46
N LYS A 184 2.84 -21.26 8.60
CA LYS A 184 2.28 -22.61 8.77
C LYS A 184 2.88 -23.48 9.90
N PHE A 185 3.87 -23.00 10.64
CA PHE A 185 4.64 -23.83 11.56
C PHE A 185 3.88 -24.12 12.88
N ASP A 186 3.84 -25.40 13.27
CA ASP A 186 3.23 -25.85 14.54
C ASP A 186 3.88 -25.22 15.77
N GLU A 187 5.19 -24.99 15.72
CA GLU A 187 5.99 -24.38 16.78
C GLU A 187 6.59 -23.07 16.29
N GLN A 188 5.93 -21.96 16.63
CA GLN A 188 6.44 -20.63 16.38
C GLN A 188 6.02 -19.71 17.51
N TYR A 189 6.89 -18.73 17.79
CA TYR A 189 6.74 -17.91 18.97
C TYR A 189 7.15 -16.49 18.69
N LEU A 190 6.30 -15.54 19.05
CA LEU A 190 6.69 -14.15 19.09
C LEU A 190 7.71 -13.97 20.22
N ARG A 191 8.93 -13.59 19.86
CA ARG A 191 10.08 -13.43 20.76
C ARG A 191 10.36 -12.00 21.13
N GLN A 192 10.04 -11.04 20.27
CA GLN A 192 10.17 -9.62 20.57
C GLN A 192 9.12 -8.82 19.80
N VAL A 193 8.61 -7.78 20.43
CA VAL A 193 7.96 -6.66 19.75
C VAL A 193 8.80 -5.42 20.04
N ILE A 194 9.16 -4.71 18.98
CA ILE A 194 10.05 -3.56 19.01
C ILE A 194 9.29 -2.38 18.43
N ALA A 195 9.40 -1.22 19.04
CA ALA A 195 9.10 0.05 18.40
C ALA A 195 10.37 0.89 18.32
N ALA A 196 10.59 1.48 17.16
CA ALA A 196 11.65 2.43 16.90
C ALA A 196 10.99 3.76 16.56
N LEU A 197 11.10 4.74 17.45
CA LEU A 197 10.43 6.03 17.32
C LEU A 197 11.47 7.12 17.10
N LYS A 198 11.36 7.82 15.97
CA LYS A 198 12.17 8.98 15.63
C LYS A 198 11.38 10.25 15.95
N PHE A 199 12.05 11.30 16.41
CA PHE A 199 11.41 12.53 16.83
C PHE A 199 12.03 13.74 16.11
N SER A 200 11.21 14.74 15.81
CA SER A 200 11.64 16.10 15.55
C SER A 200 11.24 17.01 16.71
N GLU A 201 12.10 17.99 17.00
CA GLU A 201 11.81 19.12 17.89
C GLU A 201 11.49 18.74 19.35
N ALA A 202 12.08 17.69 19.91
CA ALA A 202 11.89 17.36 21.33
C ALA A 202 12.61 18.35 22.27
N GLU A 203 11.87 19.02 23.15
CA GLU A 203 12.37 20.01 24.10
C GLU A 203 12.37 19.52 25.57
N ASP A 204 13.02 20.30 26.44
CA ASP A 204 12.97 20.10 27.88
C ASP A 204 11.53 20.22 28.41
N GLY A 205 11.03 19.12 28.99
CA GLY A 205 9.67 19.04 29.55
C GLY A 205 8.70 18.22 28.70
N ASP A 206 9.07 17.89 27.46
CA ASP A 206 8.29 17.01 26.61
C ASP A 206 8.28 15.57 27.15
N THR A 207 7.11 14.93 27.07
CA THR A 207 6.97 13.54 27.50
C THR A 207 6.21 12.71 26.48
N LEU A 208 6.76 11.54 26.17
CA LEU A 208 6.07 10.48 25.44
C LEU A 208 5.33 9.59 26.43
N LEU A 209 4.05 9.35 26.19
CA LEU A 209 3.19 8.44 26.93
C LEU A 209 2.96 7.18 26.09
N LEU A 210 3.37 6.02 26.62
CA LEU A 210 3.10 4.70 26.05
C LEU A 210 1.92 4.08 26.79
N LEU A 211 0.77 3.95 26.14
CA LEU A 211 -0.47 3.46 26.76
C LEU A 211 -0.62 1.94 26.66
N LEU A 212 -0.33 1.39 25.49
CA LEU A 212 -0.52 0.00 25.16
C LEU A 212 0.55 -0.41 24.16
N PHE A 213 1.25 -1.52 24.41
CA PHE A 213 2.02 -2.20 23.38
C PHE A 213 1.88 -3.70 23.55
N GLY A 214 1.29 -4.38 22.57
CA GLY A 214 1.03 -5.80 22.73
C GLY A 214 0.71 -6.49 21.42
N THR A 215 0.16 -7.69 21.59
CA THR A 215 -0.39 -8.49 20.50
C THR A 215 -1.80 -8.89 20.87
N ASP A 216 -2.74 -8.76 19.94
CA ASP A 216 -4.08 -9.30 20.11
C ASP A 216 -4.37 -10.31 19.01
N TYR A 217 -5.06 -11.40 19.33
CA TYR A 217 -5.48 -12.36 18.32
C TYR A 217 -6.65 -11.74 17.56
N MET A 218 -6.48 -11.45 16.26
CA MET A 218 -7.63 -11.09 15.44
C MET A 218 -8.57 -12.29 15.36
N ASN A 219 -9.88 -12.06 15.26
CA ASN A 219 -10.89 -13.11 15.12
C ASN A 219 -10.41 -14.26 14.21
N TYR A 220 -10.83 -15.50 14.51
CA TYR A 220 -10.43 -16.69 13.76
C TYR A 220 -10.61 -16.46 12.25
N PRO A 221 -9.50 -16.31 11.49
CA PRO A 221 -9.59 -16.00 10.07
C PRO A 221 -10.26 -17.17 9.35
N SER A 222 -10.98 -16.86 8.29
CA SER A 222 -11.34 -17.89 7.30
C SER A 222 -10.10 -18.16 6.47
N THR A 223 -9.51 -19.35 6.63
CA THR A 223 -8.28 -19.74 5.95
C THR A 223 -8.57 -20.43 4.62
N TYR A 224 -7.83 -20.06 3.58
CA TYR A 224 -7.93 -20.63 2.24
C TYR A 224 -6.54 -20.92 1.68
N SER A 225 -6.29 -22.17 1.32
CA SER A 225 -5.14 -22.52 0.48
C SER A 225 -5.43 -22.28 -1.00
N ASP A 226 -6.69 -22.49 -1.42
CA ASP A 226 -7.20 -22.18 -2.75
C ASP A 226 -8.54 -21.44 -2.66
N ILE A 227 -8.88 -20.67 -3.70
CA ILE A 227 -10.16 -19.98 -3.83
C ILE A 227 -10.98 -20.66 -4.93
N ILE A 228 -12.10 -21.28 -4.54
CA ILE A 228 -13.05 -21.86 -5.50
C ILE A 228 -14.12 -20.83 -5.86
N VAL A 229 -14.21 -20.49 -7.15
CA VAL A 229 -15.16 -19.50 -7.67
C VAL A 229 -16.31 -20.23 -8.37
N PRO A 230 -17.51 -20.33 -7.75
CA PRO A 230 -18.63 -21.04 -8.37
C PRO A 230 -19.19 -20.26 -9.57
N ALA A 231 -19.71 -20.99 -10.55
CA ALA A 231 -20.47 -20.39 -11.65
C ALA A 231 -21.79 -19.79 -11.12
N SER A 232 -22.07 -18.55 -11.54
CA SER A 232 -23.30 -17.81 -11.31
C SER A 232 -23.87 -17.38 -12.67
N GLY A 233 -24.67 -18.25 -13.29
CA GLY A 233 -25.13 -18.04 -14.66
C GLY A 233 -24.00 -18.22 -15.69
N SER A 234 -23.68 -17.17 -16.44
CA SER A 234 -22.55 -17.15 -17.39
C SER A 234 -21.22 -16.75 -16.76
N ASP A 235 -21.24 -16.26 -15.53
CA ASP A 235 -20.11 -15.58 -14.91
C ASP A 235 -19.56 -16.44 -13.77
N TYR A 236 -18.28 -16.25 -13.42
CA TYR A 236 -17.66 -16.86 -12.25
C TYR A 236 -17.37 -15.76 -11.24
N VAL A 237 -18.16 -15.70 -10.16
CA VAL A 237 -18.08 -14.60 -9.19
C VAL A 237 -18.14 -15.14 -7.78
N THR A 238 -17.29 -14.61 -6.90
CA THR A 238 -17.35 -14.87 -5.46
C THR A 238 -16.97 -13.62 -4.67
N THR A 239 -17.36 -13.61 -3.40
CA THR A 239 -16.94 -12.60 -2.42
C THR A 239 -16.08 -13.30 -1.39
N ILE A 240 -14.93 -12.73 -1.06
CA ILE A 240 -14.07 -13.16 0.03
C ILE A 240 -14.35 -12.31 1.26
N GLY A 241 -14.31 -12.95 2.42
CA GLY A 241 -14.53 -12.30 3.71
C GLY A 241 -15.94 -12.44 4.26
N ASP A 242 -15.99 -12.44 5.58
CA ASP A 242 -17.19 -12.27 6.39
C ASP A 242 -17.01 -10.94 7.15
N ILE A 243 -18.12 -10.27 7.49
CA ILE A 243 -18.15 -8.98 8.21
C ILE A 243 -17.36 -9.05 9.53
N PHE A 244 -17.17 -10.24 10.08
CA PHE A 244 -16.53 -10.45 11.36
C PHE A 244 -15.16 -11.13 11.30
N ASN A 245 -14.81 -11.79 10.19
CA ASN A 245 -13.63 -12.62 10.11
C ASN A 245 -12.78 -12.23 8.90
N PRO A 246 -11.50 -11.90 9.11
CA PRO A 246 -10.57 -11.68 8.00
C PRO A 246 -10.43 -12.97 7.18
N THR A 247 -10.20 -12.83 5.88
CA THR A 247 -9.80 -13.92 5.00
C THR A 247 -8.28 -14.00 5.02
N LEU A 248 -7.72 -15.16 5.38
CA LEU A 248 -6.29 -15.42 5.30
C LEU A 248 -6.01 -16.41 4.16
N ILE A 249 -5.22 -15.98 3.18
CA ILE A 249 -4.67 -16.86 2.17
C ILE A 249 -3.37 -17.45 2.72
N ILE A 250 -3.33 -18.77 2.88
CA ILE A 250 -2.28 -19.46 3.62
C ILE A 250 -1.18 -20.03 2.72
N TYR A 251 -0.01 -20.28 3.30
CA TYR A 251 1.03 -21.08 2.66
C TYR A 251 0.77 -22.57 2.93
N ASP A 252 0.33 -23.32 1.92
CA ASP A 252 -0.02 -24.75 2.01
C ASP A 252 0.99 -25.67 1.29
N ALA A 253 1.91 -25.10 0.49
CA ALA A 253 2.97 -25.87 -0.16
C ALA A 253 3.83 -26.64 0.86
N ALA A 254 4.30 -27.84 0.49
CA ALA A 254 5.14 -28.67 1.37
C ALA A 254 6.56 -28.11 1.60
N THR A 255 7.02 -27.19 0.74
CA THR A 255 8.33 -26.55 0.82
C THR A 255 8.44 -25.60 2.01
N TYR A 256 9.66 -25.16 2.35
CA TYR A 256 9.88 -24.18 3.40
C TYR A 256 9.56 -22.75 2.91
N PRO A 257 8.68 -21.98 3.59
CA PRO A 257 8.34 -20.61 3.21
C PRO A 257 9.57 -19.71 3.14
N SER A 258 9.91 -19.25 1.94
CA SER A 258 11.11 -18.45 1.70
C SER A 258 11.00 -17.69 0.37
N ALA A 259 11.83 -16.68 0.15
CA ALA A 259 11.78 -15.90 -1.10
C ALA A 259 12.06 -16.76 -2.36
N GLY A 260 12.70 -17.92 -2.21
CA GLY A 260 12.90 -18.90 -3.28
C GLY A 260 11.78 -19.94 -3.42
N HIS A 261 10.82 -19.95 -2.51
CA HIS A 261 9.68 -20.86 -2.49
C HIS A 261 8.44 -20.07 -2.07
N ILE A 262 7.80 -19.44 -3.05
CA ILE A 262 6.52 -18.76 -2.90
C ILE A 262 5.43 -19.79 -3.22
N ASP A 263 4.36 -19.78 -2.43
CA ASP A 263 3.18 -20.58 -2.68
C ASP A 263 2.12 -19.78 -3.45
N GLU A 264 1.46 -20.44 -4.40
CA GLU A 264 0.47 -19.83 -5.28
C GLU A 264 -0.90 -20.41 -4.94
N ALA A 265 -1.70 -19.66 -4.18
CA ALA A 265 -3.08 -20.03 -3.91
C ALA A 265 -3.91 -19.93 -5.19
N LEU A 266 -4.47 -21.07 -5.62
CA LEU A 266 -5.11 -21.18 -6.92
C LEU A 266 -6.55 -20.67 -6.88
N ILE A 267 -6.86 -19.75 -7.77
CA ILE A 267 -8.22 -19.28 -8.03
C ILE A 267 -8.81 -20.18 -9.12
N THR A 268 -9.71 -21.08 -8.72
CA THR A 268 -10.24 -22.13 -9.59
C THR A 268 -11.74 -21.93 -9.86
N PRO A 269 -12.18 -21.87 -11.12
CA PRO A 269 -13.60 -21.85 -11.44
C PRO A 269 -14.24 -23.22 -11.16
N SER A 270 -15.47 -23.24 -10.66
CA SER A 270 -16.23 -24.48 -10.40
C SER A 270 -17.59 -24.46 -11.11
N PRO A 271 -17.83 -25.33 -12.12
CA PRO A 271 -16.88 -26.32 -12.67
C PRO A 271 -15.72 -25.65 -13.43
N ASN A 272 -14.57 -26.33 -13.50
CA ASN A 272 -13.40 -25.87 -14.27
C ASN A 272 -13.62 -26.18 -15.78
N PRO A 273 -13.83 -25.15 -16.63
CA PRO A 273 -14.09 -25.35 -18.05
C PRO A 273 -12.82 -25.67 -18.83
N ASP A 274 -12.97 -26.30 -20.00
CA ASP A 274 -11.89 -26.59 -20.95
C ASP A 274 -11.54 -25.39 -21.85
N THR A 275 -12.06 -24.21 -21.51
CA THR A 275 -11.79 -22.92 -22.17
C THR A 275 -11.42 -21.88 -21.12
N ILE A 276 -10.75 -20.80 -21.54
CA ILE A 276 -10.37 -19.72 -20.61
C ILE A 276 -11.63 -19.05 -20.07
N ALA A 277 -11.92 -19.27 -18.78
CA ALA A 277 -12.83 -18.47 -17.99
C ALA A 277 -12.13 -17.23 -17.38
N HIS A 278 -12.95 -16.21 -17.11
CA HIS A 278 -12.58 -15.06 -16.29
C HIS A 278 -13.38 -15.10 -14.98
N MET A 279 -12.71 -14.88 -13.85
CA MET A 279 -13.29 -14.93 -12.51
C MET A 279 -13.26 -13.55 -11.86
N THR A 280 -14.24 -13.23 -11.03
CA THR A 280 -14.23 -11.99 -10.23
C THR A 280 -14.33 -12.32 -8.76
N ILE A 281 -13.41 -11.77 -7.97
CA ILE A 281 -13.34 -11.92 -6.52
C ILE A 281 -13.53 -10.54 -5.90
N TYR A 282 -14.54 -10.39 -5.03
CA TYR A 282 -14.79 -9.14 -4.32
C TYR A 282 -14.26 -9.20 -2.88
N ASN A 283 -13.46 -8.21 -2.49
CA ASN A 283 -13.14 -7.87 -1.09
C ASN A 283 -14.00 -6.67 -0.69
N GLU A 284 -15.01 -6.87 0.15
CA GLU A 284 -16.04 -5.88 0.46
C GLU A 284 -15.70 -5.01 1.67
N GLY A 285 -16.43 -3.90 1.85
CA GLY A 285 -16.21 -2.85 2.86
C GLY A 285 -15.88 -3.23 4.30
N THR A 286 -16.27 -4.43 4.73
CA THR A 286 -16.06 -4.90 6.11
C THR A 286 -15.15 -6.11 6.20
N SER A 287 -14.58 -6.57 5.09
CA SER A 287 -13.64 -7.69 5.07
C SER A 287 -12.20 -7.21 4.95
N SER A 288 -11.31 -8.00 5.54
CA SER A 288 -9.87 -7.87 5.32
C SER A 288 -9.38 -9.11 4.57
N LEU A 289 -8.68 -8.91 3.45
CA LEU A 289 -7.92 -9.95 2.76
C LEU A 289 -6.47 -9.87 3.22
N ILE A 290 -5.99 -10.94 3.83
CA ILE A 290 -4.65 -11.02 4.39
C ILE A 290 -3.91 -12.14 3.66
N LEU A 291 -2.68 -11.88 3.24
CA LEU A 291 -1.79 -12.89 2.68
C LEU A 291 -0.76 -13.29 3.74
N GLU A 292 -0.65 -14.58 4.00
CA GLU A 292 0.46 -15.15 4.78
C GLU A 292 1.80 -14.84 4.08
N PRO A 293 2.92 -14.72 4.83
CA PRO A 293 4.22 -14.57 4.20
C PRO A 293 4.50 -15.65 3.14
N PHE A 294 5.10 -15.22 2.02
CA PHE A 294 5.45 -16.10 0.89
C PHE A 294 4.26 -16.70 0.15
N THR A 295 3.08 -16.09 0.23
CA THR A 295 1.89 -16.54 -0.51
C THR A 295 1.45 -15.46 -1.52
N THR A 296 1.05 -15.89 -2.71
CA THR A 296 0.41 -15.05 -3.74
C THR A 296 -0.85 -15.71 -4.28
N LEU A 297 -1.62 -14.99 -5.08
CA LEU A 297 -2.77 -15.50 -5.82
C LEU A 297 -2.36 -15.81 -7.27
N ARG A 298 -2.92 -16.88 -7.84
CA ARG A 298 -2.79 -17.20 -9.26
C ARG A 298 -4.06 -17.86 -9.78
N ALA A 299 -4.46 -17.56 -11.01
CA ALA A 299 -5.52 -18.32 -11.66
C ALA A 299 -5.11 -19.79 -11.87
N ALA A 300 -6.03 -20.73 -11.70
CA ALA A 300 -5.78 -22.14 -11.98
C ALA A 300 -5.64 -22.43 -13.48
N GLU A 301 -5.05 -23.59 -13.82
CA GLU A 301 -4.99 -24.06 -15.21
C GLU A 301 -6.39 -24.40 -15.76
N VAL A 302 -6.56 -24.09 -17.05
CA VAL A 302 -7.74 -24.49 -17.83
C VAL A 302 -7.79 -26.02 -17.89
N ASN A 303 -8.96 -26.60 -17.65
CA ASN A 303 -9.12 -28.04 -17.62
C ASN A 303 -8.63 -28.70 -18.92
N GLY A 304 -7.63 -29.59 -18.80
CA GLY A 304 -7.05 -30.31 -19.94
C GLY A 304 -6.03 -29.51 -20.77
N GLN A 305 -5.63 -28.30 -20.35
CA GLN A 305 -4.64 -27.48 -21.05
C GLN A 305 -3.49 -27.02 -20.12
N PRO A 306 -2.48 -27.88 -19.87
CA PRO A 306 -1.35 -27.55 -19.00
C PRO A 306 -0.59 -26.29 -19.47
N GLY A 307 -0.25 -25.42 -18.53
CA GLY A 307 0.41 -24.13 -18.81
C GLY A 307 -0.50 -23.05 -19.40
N VAL A 308 -1.79 -23.33 -19.64
CA VAL A 308 -2.79 -22.33 -20.00
C VAL A 308 -3.62 -22.03 -18.78
N TYR A 309 -3.61 -20.78 -18.33
CA TYR A 309 -4.29 -20.36 -17.11
C TYR A 309 -5.58 -19.62 -17.43
N HIS A 310 -6.53 -19.69 -16.49
CA HIS A 310 -7.65 -18.75 -16.44
C HIS A 310 -7.14 -17.33 -16.15
N THR A 311 -8.06 -16.37 -16.02
CA THR A 311 -7.75 -15.01 -15.56
C THR A 311 -8.69 -14.61 -14.44
N TYR A 312 -8.29 -13.63 -13.62
CA TYR A 312 -9.17 -13.12 -12.57
C TYR A 312 -9.10 -11.61 -12.39
N THR A 313 -10.19 -11.03 -11.88
CA THR A 313 -10.22 -9.67 -11.32
C THR A 313 -10.36 -9.76 -9.81
N LEU A 314 -9.41 -9.21 -9.06
CA LEU A 314 -9.57 -8.92 -7.64
C LEU A 314 -10.09 -7.50 -7.47
N VAL A 315 -11.35 -7.37 -7.03
CA VAL A 315 -12.01 -6.10 -6.77
C VAL A 315 -11.92 -5.76 -5.30
N ASN A 316 -11.23 -4.67 -4.96
CA ASN A 316 -11.28 -4.10 -3.61
C ASN A 316 -12.39 -3.06 -3.53
N ASN A 317 -13.54 -3.46 -2.97
CA ASN A 317 -14.74 -2.65 -2.85
C ASN A 317 -14.98 -2.20 -1.39
N GLY A 318 -14.04 -1.38 -0.90
CA GLY A 318 -14.10 -0.84 0.45
C GLY A 318 -13.35 -1.67 1.50
N GLY A 319 -12.94 -2.89 1.16
CA GLY A 319 -12.24 -3.78 2.09
C GLY A 319 -10.79 -3.37 2.35
N GLU A 320 -10.18 -4.03 3.33
CA GLU A 320 -8.76 -3.88 3.64
C GLU A 320 -7.97 -5.01 2.96
N ILE A 321 -6.83 -4.69 2.35
CA ILE A 321 -5.86 -5.71 1.90
C ILE A 321 -4.59 -5.54 2.70
N CYS A 322 -4.17 -6.60 3.39
CA CYS A 322 -2.91 -6.64 4.11
C CYS A 322 -1.92 -7.59 3.46
N ALA A 323 -0.82 -7.05 2.96
CA ALA A 323 0.29 -7.81 2.37
C ALA A 323 1.59 -7.50 3.15
N ASN A 324 2.03 -8.47 3.96
CA ASN A 324 3.15 -8.30 4.89
C ASN A 324 4.49 -8.75 4.31
N PHE A 325 4.48 -9.63 3.32
CA PHE A 325 5.69 -10.26 2.80
C PHE A 325 5.51 -10.57 1.32
N ILE A 326 6.45 -10.12 0.50
CA ILE A 326 6.62 -10.48 -0.93
C ILE A 326 5.60 -9.87 -1.91
N GLU A 327 5.91 -10.10 -3.20
CA GLU A 327 5.16 -9.70 -4.40
C GLU A 327 3.79 -10.39 -4.47
N VAL A 328 2.71 -9.61 -4.43
CA VAL A 328 1.40 -9.99 -4.97
C VAL A 328 1.48 -9.80 -6.48
N ILE A 329 1.45 -10.91 -7.23
CA ILE A 329 1.72 -10.90 -8.66
C ILE A 329 0.40 -11.03 -9.44
N PHE A 330 0.20 -10.13 -10.38
CA PHE A 330 -0.87 -10.18 -11.37
C PHE A 330 -0.26 -10.55 -12.72
N HIS A 331 -0.74 -11.65 -13.31
CA HIS A 331 -0.25 -12.17 -14.58
C HIS A 331 -1.04 -11.59 -15.76
N GLN A 332 -0.65 -11.98 -16.97
CA GLN A 332 -1.32 -11.57 -18.20
C GLN A 332 -2.83 -11.82 -18.14
N GLY A 333 -3.63 -10.76 -18.31
CA GLY A 333 -5.09 -10.82 -18.29
C GLY A 333 -5.71 -10.75 -16.89
N ASP A 334 -4.91 -10.81 -15.82
CA ASP A 334 -5.39 -10.54 -14.46
C ASP A 334 -5.59 -9.04 -14.25
N GLU A 335 -6.51 -8.68 -13.36
CA GLU A 335 -6.83 -7.30 -13.00
C GLU A 335 -6.90 -7.12 -11.48
N PHE A 336 -6.24 -6.08 -10.96
CA PHE A 336 -6.58 -5.50 -9.68
C PHE A 336 -7.45 -4.28 -9.90
N ARG A 337 -8.67 -4.29 -9.37
CA ARG A 337 -9.62 -3.19 -9.49
C ARG A 337 -9.88 -2.57 -8.12
N PHE A 338 -9.56 -1.29 -7.98
CA PHE A 338 -9.80 -0.55 -6.75
C PHE A 338 -11.06 0.31 -6.86
N GLU A 339 -12.04 0.03 -6.02
CA GLU A 339 -13.29 0.79 -5.89
C GLU A 339 -13.33 1.56 -4.56
N GLY A 340 -12.67 1.06 -3.52
CA GLY A 340 -12.47 1.74 -2.24
C GLY A 340 -11.71 0.87 -1.24
N GLY A 341 -11.50 1.38 -0.03
CA GLY A 341 -10.86 0.66 1.08
C GLY A 341 -9.38 1.02 1.23
N GLU A 342 -8.59 0.11 1.79
CA GLU A 342 -7.18 0.36 2.14
C GLU A 342 -6.27 -0.78 1.68
N ILE A 343 -5.02 -0.44 1.34
CA ILE A 343 -3.96 -1.41 1.05
C ILE A 343 -2.81 -1.18 2.04
N ASN A 344 -2.70 -2.08 3.00
CA ASN A 344 -1.68 -2.05 4.05
C ASN A 344 -0.46 -2.88 3.63
N LEU A 345 0.52 -2.17 3.06
CA LEU A 345 1.84 -2.71 2.70
C LEU A 345 2.77 -2.60 3.89
N ASN A 346 2.61 -3.51 4.84
CA ASN A 346 3.23 -3.42 6.15
C ASN A 346 4.73 -3.73 6.16
N ALA A 347 5.36 -4.04 5.05
CA ALA A 347 6.80 -4.23 5.01
C ALA A 347 7.43 -3.56 3.79
N SER A 348 8.69 -3.13 3.92
CA SER A 348 9.45 -2.56 2.81
C SER A 348 9.50 -3.43 1.54
N PRO A 349 9.55 -4.79 1.61
CA PRO A 349 9.51 -5.63 0.42
C PRO A 349 8.10 -5.96 -0.09
N SER A 350 7.02 -5.54 0.59
CA SER A 350 5.66 -5.80 0.10
C SER A 350 5.45 -5.11 -1.24
N CYS A 351 5.07 -5.87 -2.26
CA CYS A 351 5.02 -5.35 -3.63
C CYS A 351 3.74 -5.80 -4.31
N PHE A 352 3.06 -4.92 -5.05
CA PHE A 352 2.11 -5.37 -6.07
C PHE A 352 2.84 -5.28 -7.40
N ARG A 353 2.91 -6.41 -8.09
CA ARG A 353 3.59 -6.55 -9.35
C ARG A 353 2.60 -6.85 -10.45
N PHE A 354 2.58 -6.01 -11.47
CA PHE A 354 1.76 -6.18 -12.66
C PHE A 354 2.67 -6.60 -13.81
N MET A 355 2.52 -7.86 -14.25
CA MET A 355 3.27 -8.43 -15.38
C MET A 355 2.70 -7.95 -16.72
N ASN A 356 3.33 -8.36 -17.83
CA ASN A 356 2.91 -7.95 -19.16
C ASN A 356 1.44 -8.33 -19.42
N GLY A 357 0.61 -7.35 -19.76
CA GLY A 357 -0.82 -7.52 -19.99
C GLY A 357 -1.69 -7.64 -18.72
N ALA A 358 -1.12 -7.57 -17.52
CA ALA A 358 -1.89 -7.41 -16.28
C ALA A 358 -2.45 -5.97 -16.18
N THR A 359 -3.49 -5.75 -15.37
CA THR A 359 -4.13 -4.44 -15.24
C THR A 359 -4.24 -3.98 -13.79
N LEU A 360 -3.76 -2.78 -13.50
CA LEU A 360 -4.14 -1.99 -12.32
C LEU A 360 -5.20 -0.97 -12.75
N ARG A 361 -6.42 -1.10 -12.22
CA ARG A 361 -7.55 -0.19 -12.49
C ARG A 361 -7.99 0.53 -11.22
N ILE A 362 -8.09 1.84 -11.29
CA ILE A 362 -8.74 2.67 -10.27
C ILE A 362 -10.07 3.12 -10.85
N ASN A 363 -11.17 2.65 -10.27
CA ASN A 363 -12.52 2.90 -10.78
C ASN A 363 -12.92 4.36 -10.66
N SER A 364 -13.92 4.73 -11.46
CA SER A 364 -14.44 6.08 -11.55
C SER A 364 -14.80 6.67 -10.19
N GLY A 365 -14.24 7.84 -9.86
CA GLY A 365 -14.46 8.55 -8.61
C GLY A 365 -13.73 7.97 -7.38
N SER A 366 -12.98 6.88 -7.51
CA SER A 366 -12.21 6.29 -6.42
C SER A 366 -10.85 6.97 -6.25
N GLU A 367 -10.33 6.96 -5.02
CA GLU A 367 -9.01 7.46 -4.70
C GLU A 367 -8.18 6.32 -4.08
N LEU A 368 -7.22 5.80 -4.85
CA LEU A 368 -6.29 4.79 -4.36
C LEU A 368 -5.06 5.47 -3.77
N ASN A 369 -4.86 5.30 -2.47
CA ASN A 369 -3.58 5.55 -1.81
C ASN A 369 -2.76 4.27 -1.84
N TYR A 370 -1.83 4.16 -2.81
CA TYR A 370 -0.93 3.01 -2.87
C TYR A 370 0.25 3.25 -1.92
N GLY A 371 0.26 2.49 -0.82
CA GLY A 371 1.08 2.77 0.37
C GLY A 371 0.43 3.81 1.28
N GLY A 372 1.18 4.32 2.25
CA GLY A 372 0.74 5.41 3.12
C GLY A 372 1.85 6.42 3.36
N SER A 373 1.63 7.39 4.24
CA SER A 373 2.63 8.40 4.64
C SER A 373 3.96 7.82 5.12
N ASN A 374 3.98 6.54 5.47
CA ASN A 374 5.15 5.77 5.82
C ASN A 374 5.97 5.27 4.63
N ASN A 375 5.61 5.61 3.39
CA ASN A 375 6.29 5.29 2.13
C ASN A 375 6.72 3.81 1.99
N SER A 376 6.01 2.88 2.63
CA SER A 376 6.30 1.45 2.56
C SER A 376 5.65 0.77 1.35
N GLY A 377 6.35 -0.24 0.82
CA GLY A 377 5.90 -1.05 -0.30
C GLY A 377 6.40 -0.58 -1.68
N ILE A 378 6.13 -1.40 -2.70
CA ILE A 378 6.57 -1.18 -4.08
C ILE A 378 5.41 -1.44 -5.04
N LEU A 379 5.08 -0.45 -5.87
CA LEU A 379 4.23 -0.67 -7.05
C LEU A 379 5.13 -0.98 -8.23
N LEU A 380 5.22 -2.25 -8.62
CA LEU A 380 6.05 -2.68 -9.74
C LEU A 380 5.19 -2.86 -10.99
N LEU A 381 5.53 -2.12 -12.05
CA LEU A 381 4.89 -2.20 -13.36
C LEU A 381 5.91 -2.73 -14.38
N ASN A 382 5.62 -3.90 -14.96
CA ASN A 382 6.41 -4.41 -16.08
C ASN A 382 6.11 -3.63 -17.37
N ASP A 383 6.92 -3.81 -18.42
CA ASP A 383 6.57 -3.39 -19.78
C ASP A 383 5.22 -4.01 -20.19
N ASP A 384 4.39 -3.28 -20.95
CA ASP A 384 3.04 -3.74 -21.37
C ASP A 384 2.01 -4.04 -20.25
N ALA A 385 2.31 -3.78 -18.97
CA ALA A 385 1.28 -3.72 -17.93
C ALA A 385 0.36 -2.51 -18.16
N ASN A 386 -0.92 -2.62 -17.79
CA ASN A 386 -1.90 -1.56 -17.96
C ASN A 386 -2.14 -0.82 -16.64
N LEU A 387 -1.95 0.49 -16.63
CA LEU A 387 -2.39 1.37 -15.55
C LEU A 387 -3.54 2.24 -16.05
N ILE A 388 -4.74 1.97 -15.54
CA ILE A 388 -5.99 2.64 -15.94
C ILE A 388 -6.54 3.42 -14.75
N ILE A 389 -6.64 4.73 -14.89
CA ILE A 389 -7.30 5.63 -13.93
C ILE A 389 -8.55 6.14 -14.63
N GLU A 390 -9.72 5.80 -14.11
CA GLU A 390 -10.99 6.19 -14.74
C GLU A 390 -11.44 7.61 -14.35
N SER A 391 -12.53 8.07 -14.96
CA SER A 391 -13.03 9.44 -14.80
C SER A 391 -13.25 9.82 -13.32
N GLY A 392 -12.66 10.93 -12.90
CA GLY A 392 -12.75 11.43 -11.52
C GLY A 392 -11.89 10.65 -10.52
N ALA A 393 -11.16 9.62 -10.96
CA ALA A 393 -10.35 8.79 -10.09
C ALA A 393 -8.94 9.36 -9.91
N THR A 394 -8.32 8.99 -8.78
CA THR A 394 -6.96 9.42 -8.42
C THR A 394 -6.13 8.23 -7.96
N LEU A 395 -4.92 8.12 -8.48
CA LEU A 395 -3.86 7.27 -7.92
C LEU A 395 -2.85 8.16 -7.19
N ASN A 396 -2.79 8.07 -5.87
CA ASN A 396 -1.73 8.64 -5.05
C ASN A 396 -0.66 7.56 -4.79
N VAL A 397 0.55 7.79 -5.27
CA VAL A 397 1.71 6.95 -5.02
C VAL A 397 2.47 7.53 -3.84
N TRP A 398 2.44 6.85 -2.70
CA TRP A 398 3.19 7.28 -1.51
C TRP A 398 4.60 6.72 -1.45
N ASN A 399 4.79 5.51 -1.98
CA ASN A 399 6.01 4.74 -1.83
C ASN A 399 6.84 4.75 -3.13
N ARG A 400 7.42 3.59 -3.49
CA ARG A 400 8.22 3.43 -4.69
C ARG A 400 7.38 2.85 -5.82
N MET A 401 7.22 3.62 -6.90
CA MET A 401 6.83 3.07 -8.20
C MET A 401 8.09 2.61 -8.93
N MET A 402 8.11 1.34 -9.34
CA MET A 402 9.23 0.71 -10.04
C MET A 402 8.81 0.29 -11.44
N LEU A 403 9.60 0.69 -12.42
CA LEU A 403 9.47 0.27 -13.81
C LEU A 403 10.54 -0.77 -14.11
N ARG A 404 10.17 -1.87 -14.75
CA ARG A 404 11.09 -2.96 -15.09
C ARG A 404 10.64 -3.68 -16.35
N GLU A 405 11.56 -4.24 -17.13
CA GLU A 405 11.18 -5.18 -18.19
C GLU A 405 11.01 -6.60 -17.65
N GLU A 406 10.02 -7.32 -18.16
CA GLU A 406 9.86 -8.75 -17.91
C GLU A 406 11.01 -9.56 -18.55
N HIS A 407 11.41 -9.13 -19.74
CA HIS A 407 12.46 -9.74 -20.57
C HIS A 407 13.61 -8.75 -20.81
N PRO A 408 14.44 -8.46 -19.78
CA PRO A 408 15.54 -7.50 -19.90
C PRO A 408 16.56 -7.86 -20.99
N GLU A 409 16.67 -9.14 -21.37
CA GLU A 409 17.48 -9.62 -22.47
C GLU A 409 17.04 -9.12 -23.86
N GLU A 410 15.79 -8.69 -24.00
CA GLU A 410 15.25 -8.12 -25.24
C GLU A 410 15.51 -6.61 -25.37
N GLY A 411 16.18 -6.03 -24.37
CA GLY A 411 16.42 -4.59 -24.27
C GLY A 411 15.26 -3.86 -23.60
N ALA A 412 15.50 -2.58 -23.27
CA ALA A 412 14.52 -1.80 -22.52
C ALA A 412 13.27 -1.50 -23.35
N LYS A 413 12.12 -1.92 -22.81
CA LYS A 413 10.80 -1.59 -23.33
C LYS A 413 10.18 -0.50 -22.47
N GLN A 414 9.52 0.44 -23.12
CA GLN A 414 9.00 1.64 -22.48
C GLN A 414 7.61 1.37 -21.87
N PHE A 415 7.32 1.92 -20.69
CA PHE A 415 5.98 1.83 -20.09
C PHE A 415 5.11 3.00 -20.55
N TYR A 416 3.85 2.75 -20.89
CA TYR A 416 2.91 3.76 -21.38
C TYR A 416 1.60 3.77 -20.59
N MET A 417 1.07 4.97 -20.33
CA MET A 417 -0.28 5.17 -19.80
C MET A 417 -0.91 6.45 -20.35
N SER A 418 -2.21 6.64 -20.14
CA SER A 418 -2.92 7.86 -20.51
C SER A 418 -3.59 8.50 -19.31
N LEU A 419 -3.55 9.83 -19.23
CA LEU A 419 -4.31 10.61 -18.27
C LEU A 419 -5.42 11.39 -19.00
N GLU A 420 -6.61 10.81 -18.98
CA GLU A 420 -7.84 11.38 -19.56
C GLU A 420 -8.39 12.54 -18.72
N PRO A 421 -9.29 13.38 -19.28
CA PRO A 421 -9.91 14.46 -18.51
C PRO A 421 -10.54 13.98 -17.20
N GLY A 422 -10.18 14.64 -16.10
CA GLY A 422 -10.70 14.32 -14.77
C GLY A 422 -9.97 13.18 -14.05
N THR A 423 -8.93 12.57 -14.64
CA THR A 423 -8.08 11.58 -13.98
C THR A 423 -6.85 12.24 -13.35
N THR A 424 -6.33 11.67 -12.26
CA THR A 424 -5.13 12.20 -11.60
C THR A 424 -4.14 11.09 -11.22
N LEU A 425 -2.87 11.27 -11.59
CA LEU A 425 -1.74 10.56 -11.00
C LEU A 425 -0.94 11.54 -10.15
N ARG A 426 -0.75 11.23 -8.87
CA ARG A 426 -0.01 12.05 -7.93
C ARG A 426 1.10 11.26 -7.25
N PHE A 427 2.28 11.85 -7.18
CA PHE A 427 3.40 11.38 -6.38
C PHE A 427 3.45 12.18 -5.07
N MET A 428 3.24 11.50 -3.94
CA MET A 428 3.13 12.12 -2.61
C MET A 428 4.51 12.41 -2.00
N PRO A 429 4.61 13.17 -0.89
CA PRO A 429 5.88 13.46 -0.23
C PRO A 429 6.70 12.19 0.09
N GLY A 430 7.95 12.17 -0.37
CA GLY A 430 8.88 11.06 -0.18
C GLY A 430 8.62 9.83 -1.06
N SER A 431 7.71 9.93 -2.03
CA SER A 431 7.56 8.94 -3.08
C SER A 431 8.78 8.91 -4.01
N HIS A 432 8.98 7.77 -4.65
CA HIS A 432 10.07 7.54 -5.58
C HIS A 432 9.58 6.91 -6.88
N LEU A 433 10.12 7.36 -8.00
CA LEU A 433 10.01 6.67 -9.28
C LEU A 433 11.39 6.13 -9.65
N THR A 434 11.50 4.83 -9.91
CA THR A 434 12.78 4.20 -10.20
C THR A 434 12.71 3.18 -11.31
N ASN A 435 13.84 3.00 -11.99
CA ASN A 435 14.06 1.98 -12.99
C ASN A 435 15.35 1.19 -12.75
N LEU A 436 15.84 1.14 -11.49
CA LEU A 436 17.13 0.55 -11.12
C LEU A 436 17.34 -0.93 -11.53
N TYR A 437 16.27 -1.64 -11.85
CA TYR A 437 16.29 -3.04 -12.26
C TYR A 437 15.98 -3.25 -13.75
N SER A 438 15.91 -2.16 -14.52
CA SER A 438 15.79 -2.23 -15.97
C SER A 438 17.12 -2.62 -16.60
N ALA A 439 17.06 -3.31 -17.74
CA ALA A 439 18.22 -3.87 -18.45
C ALA A 439 19.37 -2.87 -18.63
N ASP A 440 19.04 -1.62 -18.92
CA ASP A 440 20.00 -0.52 -19.13
C ASP A 440 19.60 0.77 -18.39
N ASN A 441 18.65 0.68 -17.46
CA ASN A 441 18.05 1.82 -16.75
C ASN A 441 17.46 2.89 -17.71
N SER A 442 16.93 2.50 -18.87
CA SER A 442 16.35 3.43 -19.85
C SER A 442 14.82 3.37 -19.98
N ILE A 443 14.14 2.40 -19.34
CA ILE A 443 12.68 2.42 -19.25
C ILE A 443 12.21 3.72 -18.59
N LYS A 444 11.18 4.34 -19.19
CA LYS A 444 10.52 5.55 -18.71
C LYS A 444 9.03 5.33 -18.54
N LEU A 445 8.44 6.16 -17.68
CA LEU A 445 7.00 6.33 -17.55
C LEU A 445 6.54 7.31 -18.62
N ASN A 446 5.99 6.81 -19.71
CA ASN A 446 5.49 7.62 -20.83
C ASN A 446 4.00 7.88 -20.62
N ILE A 447 3.62 9.15 -20.47
CA ILE A 447 2.25 9.53 -20.10
C ILE A 447 1.65 10.38 -21.22
N PHE A 448 0.58 9.88 -21.85
CA PHE A 448 -0.24 10.66 -22.76
C PHE A 448 -1.13 11.62 -21.95
N MET A 449 -0.84 12.91 -22.04
CA MET A 449 -1.52 13.97 -21.28
C MET A 449 -2.80 14.43 -22.02
N ASN A 450 -3.85 13.60 -22.00
CA ASN A 450 -5.11 13.81 -22.73
C ASN A 450 -6.11 14.73 -22.00
N GLY A 451 -5.66 15.48 -20.99
CA GLY A 451 -6.48 16.40 -20.20
C GLY A 451 -6.56 16.05 -18.71
N GLY A 452 -5.96 14.93 -18.28
CA GLY A 452 -5.79 14.59 -16.87
C GLY A 452 -4.62 15.33 -16.21
N THR A 453 -4.47 15.10 -14.90
CA THR A 453 -3.51 15.79 -14.05
C THR A 453 -2.38 14.84 -13.65
N LEU A 454 -1.14 15.28 -13.90
CA LEU A 454 0.05 14.67 -13.31
C LEU A 454 0.61 15.64 -12.28
N ASP A 455 0.65 15.21 -11.04
CA ASP A 455 1.29 15.91 -9.92
C ASP A 455 2.55 15.14 -9.53
N ASP A 456 3.70 15.57 -10.03
CA ASP A 456 5.00 14.98 -9.73
C ASP A 456 5.85 15.88 -8.83
N ASP A 457 5.26 16.91 -8.19
CA ASP A 457 6.02 17.96 -7.51
C ASP A 457 6.96 17.43 -6.41
N ASN A 458 6.54 16.36 -5.73
CA ASN A 458 7.29 15.71 -4.66
C ASN A 458 8.41 14.77 -5.13
N LEU A 459 8.51 14.50 -6.44
CA LEU A 459 9.60 13.67 -6.97
C LEU A 459 10.93 14.45 -7.02
N SER A 460 12.02 13.72 -6.78
CA SER A 460 13.39 14.22 -7.01
C SER A 460 13.60 14.62 -8.47
N GLY A 461 14.57 15.48 -8.76
CA GLY A 461 14.90 15.83 -10.16
C GLY A 461 15.31 14.61 -11.01
N ALA A 462 15.94 13.61 -10.41
CA ALA A 462 16.33 12.37 -11.10
C ALA A 462 15.09 11.51 -11.41
N ASP A 463 14.18 11.37 -10.45
CA ASP A 463 12.93 10.61 -10.59
C ASP A 463 12.01 11.28 -11.63
N LYS A 464 11.89 12.61 -11.61
CA LYS A 464 11.15 13.38 -12.64
C LYS A 464 11.69 13.15 -14.06
N ALA A 465 13.00 12.93 -14.21
CA ALA A 465 13.61 12.68 -15.53
C ALA A 465 13.22 11.31 -16.13
N LEU A 466 12.67 10.40 -15.31
CA LEU A 466 12.09 9.14 -15.75
C LEU A 466 10.67 9.29 -16.32
N ILE A 467 10.05 10.47 -16.19
CA ILE A 467 8.72 10.74 -16.75
C ILE A 467 8.87 11.40 -18.12
N ASN A 468 8.27 10.80 -19.14
CA ASN A 468 8.12 11.40 -20.45
C ASN A 468 6.66 11.82 -20.66
N ARG A 469 6.39 13.12 -20.59
CA ARG A 469 5.07 13.68 -20.88
C ARG A 469 4.88 13.76 -22.39
N ILE A 470 3.95 12.99 -22.91
CA ILE A 470 3.56 12.98 -24.32
C ILE A 470 2.29 13.80 -24.45
N TYR A 471 2.44 14.99 -24.99
CA TYR A 471 1.31 15.77 -25.49
C TYR A 471 1.17 15.45 -26.97
N ASP A 472 -0.06 15.39 -27.49
CA ASP A 472 -0.27 15.29 -28.93
C ASP A 472 0.56 16.39 -29.62
N GLN A 473 1.53 15.94 -30.43
CA GLN A 473 2.66 16.72 -30.90
C GLN A 473 2.24 17.92 -31.76
N GLN A 474 1.04 17.85 -32.34
CA GLN A 474 0.47 19.00 -33.03
C GLN A 474 0.14 20.14 -32.07
N SER A 475 -0.22 19.88 -30.81
CA SER A 475 -0.69 20.93 -29.89
C SER A 475 0.41 21.90 -29.42
N LEU A 476 1.63 21.42 -29.19
CA LEU A 476 2.69 22.22 -28.56
C LEU A 476 3.54 23.05 -29.51
N LEU A 477 3.77 22.60 -30.75
CA LEU A 477 4.70 23.28 -31.68
C LEU A 477 4.24 24.70 -32.08
N ASP A 478 2.93 24.92 -32.17
CA ASP A 478 2.39 26.24 -32.51
C ASP A 478 1.80 26.98 -31.30
N GLY A 479 1.92 26.38 -30.09
CA GLY A 479 1.41 26.94 -28.85
C GLY A 479 -0.11 26.93 -28.71
N VAL A 480 -0.79 25.96 -29.34
CA VAL A 480 -2.26 25.83 -29.34
C VAL A 480 -2.68 24.39 -29.03
N SER A 481 -3.35 24.19 -27.90
CA SER A 481 -3.98 22.93 -27.49
C SER A 481 -5.50 22.97 -27.64
N VAL A 482 -6.08 21.85 -28.07
CA VAL A 482 -7.54 21.62 -28.14
C VAL A 482 -7.84 20.38 -27.31
N PHE A 483 -8.69 20.51 -26.29
CA PHE A 483 -9.06 19.41 -25.40
C PHE A 483 -10.51 19.55 -24.89
N PRO A 484 -11.23 18.46 -24.66
CA PRO A 484 -10.84 17.09 -24.97
C PRO A 484 -10.82 16.84 -26.49
N ASN A 485 -10.03 15.87 -26.92
CA ASN A 485 -10.02 15.39 -28.31
C ASN A 485 -9.67 13.89 -28.30
N PRO A 486 -10.64 12.97 -28.44
CA PRO A 486 -11.99 13.19 -28.97
C PRO A 486 -12.93 14.04 -28.08
N VAL A 487 -13.92 14.70 -28.69
CA VAL A 487 -14.88 15.60 -28.03
C VAL A 487 -16.32 15.08 -28.16
N ALA A 488 -17.08 15.15 -27.06
CA ALA A 488 -18.50 14.83 -27.05
C ALA A 488 -19.40 16.05 -27.25
N THR A 489 -19.22 17.13 -26.48
CA THR A 489 -20.13 18.28 -26.45
C THR A 489 -19.43 19.60 -26.72
N GLU A 490 -18.31 19.87 -26.05
CA GLU A 490 -17.56 21.12 -26.17
C GLU A 490 -16.05 20.83 -26.10
N ALA A 491 -15.26 21.61 -26.84
CA ALA A 491 -13.79 21.56 -26.78
C ALA A 491 -13.24 22.92 -26.36
N SER A 492 -12.37 22.91 -25.35
CA SER A 492 -11.56 24.05 -24.94
C SER A 492 -10.34 24.20 -25.83
N VAL A 493 -10.19 25.39 -26.41
CA VAL A 493 -9.02 25.77 -27.19
C VAL A 493 -8.20 26.75 -26.36
N VAL A 494 -6.95 26.41 -26.08
CA VAL A 494 -6.02 27.24 -25.31
C VAL A 494 -4.81 27.54 -26.18
N SER A 495 -4.47 28.82 -26.31
CA SER A 495 -3.34 29.31 -27.08
C SER A 495 -2.44 30.19 -26.22
N ASN A 496 -1.12 30.09 -26.40
CA ASN A 496 -0.18 31.03 -25.79
C ASN A 496 -0.16 32.40 -26.50
N LYS A 497 -0.72 32.47 -27.71
CA LYS A 497 -0.89 33.64 -28.58
C LYS A 497 -2.35 34.06 -28.70
N LEU A 498 -2.59 35.32 -29.05
CA LEU A 498 -3.97 35.81 -29.28
C LEU A 498 -4.58 35.10 -30.51
N ILE A 499 -5.78 34.53 -30.34
CA ILE A 499 -6.59 33.98 -31.44
C ILE A 499 -7.52 35.10 -31.91
N SER A 500 -7.38 35.54 -33.16
CA SER A 500 -8.28 36.54 -33.75
C SER A 500 -9.54 35.90 -34.36
N GLU A 501 -9.40 34.72 -34.96
CA GLU A 501 -10.46 34.03 -35.70
C GLU A 501 -10.36 32.52 -35.47
N ALA A 502 -11.50 31.85 -35.36
CA ALA A 502 -11.61 30.40 -35.37
C ALA A 502 -12.65 29.95 -36.39
N ALA A 503 -12.30 28.96 -37.21
CA ALA A 503 -13.16 28.42 -38.25
C ALA A 503 -13.09 26.89 -38.22
N LEU A 504 -14.25 26.22 -38.11
CA LEU A 504 -14.34 24.76 -38.10
C LEU A 504 -14.75 24.26 -39.49
N PHE A 505 -14.04 23.24 -39.98
CA PHE A 505 -14.31 22.60 -41.26
C PHE A 505 -14.59 21.11 -41.08
N ASP A 506 -15.46 20.53 -41.90
CA ASP A 506 -15.64 19.08 -41.98
C ASP A 506 -14.54 18.38 -42.82
N VAL A 507 -14.63 17.06 -42.97
CA VAL A 507 -13.68 16.28 -43.80
C VAL A 507 -13.70 16.62 -45.29
N LEU A 508 -14.77 17.26 -45.79
CA LEU A 508 -14.90 17.71 -47.17
C LEU A 508 -14.39 19.14 -47.35
N GLY A 509 -13.95 19.80 -46.27
CA GLY A 509 -13.51 21.19 -46.28
C GLY A 509 -14.67 22.20 -46.30
N GLN A 510 -15.90 21.78 -45.99
CA GLN A 510 -17.03 22.70 -45.86
C GLN A 510 -16.93 23.43 -44.52
N LEU A 511 -17.17 24.75 -44.54
CA LEU A 511 -17.20 25.57 -43.34
C LEU A 511 -18.44 25.24 -42.50
N VAL A 512 -18.21 24.78 -41.28
CA VAL A 512 -19.25 24.36 -40.33
C VAL A 512 -19.58 25.50 -39.36
N SER A 513 -18.56 26.15 -38.81
CA SER A 513 -18.71 27.30 -37.92
C SER A 513 -17.56 28.30 -38.09
N HIS A 514 -17.80 29.57 -37.74
CA HIS A 514 -16.82 30.64 -37.80
C HIS A 514 -17.11 31.71 -36.75
N GLU A 515 -16.09 32.09 -35.98
CA GLU A 515 -16.20 33.04 -34.88
C GLU A 515 -14.99 33.97 -34.79
N GLU A 516 -15.23 35.23 -34.46
CA GLU A 516 -14.18 36.16 -34.03
C GLU A 516 -13.95 35.99 -32.52
N VAL A 517 -12.71 35.67 -32.13
CA VAL A 517 -12.40 35.22 -30.77
C VAL A 517 -11.76 36.32 -29.93
N ASN A 518 -10.72 36.97 -30.48
CA ASN A 518 -9.90 38.00 -29.82
C ASN A 518 -9.48 37.65 -28.38
N ALA A 519 -9.15 36.38 -28.13
CA ALA A 519 -8.79 35.85 -26.83
C ALA A 519 -7.73 34.75 -26.94
N LYS A 520 -7.09 34.40 -25.82
CA LYS A 520 -6.16 33.25 -25.73
C LYS A 520 -6.85 31.93 -25.42
N LYS A 521 -8.14 31.99 -25.09
CA LYS A 521 -8.98 30.85 -24.76
C LYS A 521 -10.32 31.02 -25.45
N MET A 522 -10.88 29.95 -25.99
CA MET A 522 -12.26 29.89 -26.46
C MET A 522 -12.86 28.52 -26.17
N GLN A 523 -14.19 28.47 -26.11
CA GLN A 523 -14.94 27.21 -26.12
C GLN A 523 -15.50 27.01 -27.52
N LEU A 524 -15.36 25.80 -28.04
CA LEU A 524 -15.91 25.38 -29.32
C LEU A 524 -17.08 24.44 -29.06
N GLU A 525 -18.29 24.87 -29.41
CA GLU A 525 -19.50 24.05 -29.27
C GLU A 525 -19.56 22.98 -30.39
N MET A 526 -19.60 21.71 -29.99
CA MET A 526 -19.56 20.55 -30.88
C MET A 526 -20.83 19.70 -30.79
N TYR A 527 -21.78 20.03 -29.91
CA TYR A 527 -22.96 19.20 -29.61
C TYR A 527 -23.93 19.02 -30.80
N ASN A 528 -24.01 19.99 -31.72
CA ASN A 528 -24.83 19.90 -32.94
C ASN A 528 -24.12 19.20 -34.11
N GLN A 529 -22.84 18.83 -33.94
CA GLN A 529 -22.04 18.27 -35.01
C GLN A 529 -22.15 16.74 -35.04
N SER A 530 -22.22 16.18 -36.24
CA SER A 530 -22.25 14.73 -36.41
C SER A 530 -20.91 14.10 -36.00
N ALA A 531 -20.93 12.87 -35.48
CA ALA A 531 -19.72 12.09 -35.22
C ALA A 531 -18.83 12.04 -36.47
N GLY A 532 -17.53 12.29 -36.31
CA GLY A 532 -16.61 12.41 -37.43
C GLY A 532 -15.37 13.24 -37.14
N ILE A 533 -14.59 13.52 -38.19
CA ILE A 533 -13.37 14.32 -38.11
C ILE A 533 -13.66 15.75 -38.58
N TYR A 534 -13.15 16.72 -37.83
CA TYR A 534 -13.22 18.13 -38.16
C TYR A 534 -11.81 18.74 -38.13
N PHE A 535 -11.65 19.89 -38.78
CA PHE A 535 -10.43 20.66 -38.80
C PHE A 535 -10.74 22.07 -38.28
N LEU A 536 -10.23 22.39 -37.09
CA LEU A 536 -10.30 23.73 -36.52
C LEU A 536 -9.11 24.54 -37.03
N ARG A 537 -9.40 25.58 -37.81
CA ARG A 537 -8.44 26.56 -38.29
C ARG A 537 -8.48 27.79 -37.39
N LEU A 538 -7.36 28.12 -36.78
CA LEU A 538 -7.19 29.29 -35.91
C LEU A 538 -6.28 30.30 -36.60
N LYS A 539 -6.68 31.56 -36.60
CA LYS A 539 -5.82 32.66 -36.99
C LYS A 539 -5.26 33.29 -35.72
N THR A 540 -3.94 33.27 -35.60
CA THR A 540 -3.21 33.88 -34.49
C THR A 540 -2.34 35.02 -34.99
N GLU A 541 -1.77 35.80 -34.07
CA GLU A 541 -0.78 36.83 -34.41
C GLU A 541 0.45 36.31 -35.15
N SER A 542 0.76 35.02 -35.04
CA SER A 542 1.89 34.39 -35.72
C SER A 542 1.54 33.67 -37.02
N GLY A 543 0.27 33.65 -37.42
CA GLY A 543 -0.19 32.97 -38.62
C GLY A 543 -1.38 32.04 -38.38
N ILE A 544 -1.63 31.18 -39.35
CA ILE A 544 -2.77 30.25 -39.35
C ILE A 544 -2.30 28.87 -38.88
N ILE A 545 -3.07 28.30 -37.96
CA ILE A 545 -2.83 26.99 -37.34
C ILE A 545 -4.05 26.12 -37.60
N THR A 546 -3.85 24.85 -37.93
CA THR A 546 -4.94 23.88 -38.09
C THR A 546 -4.81 22.75 -37.06
N ARG A 547 -5.92 22.37 -36.45
CA ARG A 547 -6.00 21.27 -35.48
C ARG A 547 -7.10 20.29 -35.90
N LYS A 548 -6.77 18.99 -35.87
CA LYS A 548 -7.75 17.94 -36.07
C LYS A 548 -8.58 17.77 -34.80
N ILE A 549 -9.88 17.68 -34.94
CA ILE A 549 -10.83 17.38 -33.86
C ILE A 549 -11.60 16.11 -34.25
N GLN A 550 -11.72 15.16 -33.33
CA GLN A 550 -12.53 13.96 -33.47
C GLN A 550 -13.80 14.09 -32.64
N LYS A 551 -14.97 14.18 -33.28
CA LYS A 551 -16.29 14.17 -32.62
C LYS A 551 -16.75 12.73 -32.42
N LEU A 552 -17.14 12.40 -31.19
CA LEU A 552 -17.77 11.12 -30.82
C LEU A 552 -19.22 11.01 -31.29
#